data_AF-A0A6M1RJB9-F1
#
_entry.id   AF-A0A6M1RJB9-F1
#
_cell.length_a   1.000
_cell.length_b   1.000
_cell.length_c   1.000
_cell.angle_alpha   90.00
_cell.angle_beta   90.00
_cell.angle_gamma   90.00
#
_symmetry.space_group_name_H-M   'P 1'
#
loop_
_entity.id
_entity.type
_entity.pdbx_description
1 polymer ?
#
loop_
_entity_poly.entity_id
_entity_poly.type
_entity_poly.pdbx_seq_one_letter_code
_entity_poly.pdbx_strand_id
1 'polypeptide(L)'
;MAMVLQALNDNRQVEVWEAASARRAQERAAILAGAFVPDSLKPTLPDWTVAGRDHLLMLAYQRQFGDAIEVEAKCGECGEKTQLSFTVSQVLGTASPELSKAWDEVHALLDTDAYLPVYHDVIFEGIPCRFRLPRIADLNMLENSEAMLFQFAQRVIEPEDFPRIRSALAEKENAQEAWKMLFDQIEQQMLDSEPLSIVSLNSACPDCGAETLHQFDIANQFWAQLSASVEKQLWDVHLLATAYGWSSQDILAMSPARRRRHIAMIIE
;
A
#
# COMPACT_ATOMS: atom_id res chain seq x y z
N MET A 1 2.10 17.45 -9.34
CA MET A 1 0.95 17.51 -10.26
C MET A 1 -0.29 17.20 -9.43
N ALA A 2 -1.34 18.01 -9.55
CA ALA A 2 -2.52 17.83 -8.71
C ALA A 2 -3.57 16.92 -9.37
N MET A 3 -4.19 16.03 -8.60
CA MET A 3 -5.34 15.21 -9.04
C MET A 3 -6.46 15.21 -7.99
N VAL A 4 -7.71 15.08 -8.44
CA VAL A 4 -8.86 14.94 -7.53
C VAL A 4 -9.08 13.47 -7.25
N LEU A 5 -9.11 13.08 -5.97
CA LEU A 5 -9.34 11.69 -5.57
C LEU A 5 -10.83 11.38 -5.47
N GLN A 6 -11.27 10.36 -6.21
CA GLN A 6 -12.66 9.91 -6.26
C GLN A 6 -12.76 8.41 -5.95
N ALA A 7 -13.89 7.99 -5.37
CA ALA A 7 -14.21 6.57 -5.20
C ALA A 7 -14.45 5.90 -6.56
N LEU A 8 -14.18 4.61 -6.65
CA LEU A 8 -14.44 3.80 -7.84
C LEU A 8 -15.93 3.45 -7.92
N ASN A 9 -16.52 3.63 -9.10
CA ASN A 9 -17.83 3.04 -9.39
C ASN A 9 -17.74 1.51 -9.46
N ASP A 10 -18.89 0.82 -9.39
CA ASP A 10 -18.93 -0.64 -9.30
C ASP A 10 -18.30 -1.33 -10.54
N ASN A 11 -18.49 -0.79 -11.75
CA ASN A 11 -17.82 -1.33 -12.95
C ASN A 11 -16.29 -1.24 -12.82
N ARG A 12 -15.77 -0.09 -12.39
CA ARG A 12 -14.33 0.09 -12.16
C ARG A 12 -13.80 -0.81 -11.05
N GLN A 13 -14.56 -1.05 -9.99
CA GLN A 13 -14.17 -1.99 -8.93
C GLN A 13 -13.97 -3.41 -9.50
N VAL A 14 -14.90 -3.88 -10.34
CA VAL A 14 -14.80 -5.20 -11.00
C VAL A 14 -13.60 -5.24 -11.95
N GLU A 15 -13.42 -4.24 -12.82
CA GLU A 15 -12.28 -4.16 -13.75
C GLU A 15 -10.93 -4.23 -13.03
N VAL A 16 -10.80 -3.49 -11.92
CA VAL A 16 -9.58 -3.48 -11.10
C VAL A 16 -9.37 -4.82 -10.43
N TRP A 17 -10.44 -5.42 -9.89
CA TRP A 17 -10.38 -6.74 -9.28
C TRP A 17 -9.95 -7.82 -10.28
N GLU A 18 -10.50 -7.82 -11.50
CA GLU A 18 -10.10 -8.73 -12.57
C GLU A 18 -8.62 -8.56 -12.94
N ALA A 19 -8.16 -7.32 -13.11
CA ALA A 19 -6.76 -7.03 -13.45
C ALA A 19 -5.76 -7.47 -12.37
N ALA A 20 -6.16 -7.39 -11.09
CA ALA A 20 -5.33 -7.66 -9.92
C ALA A 20 -5.39 -9.12 -9.41
N SER A 21 -6.44 -9.88 -9.71
CA SER A 21 -6.72 -11.19 -9.10
C SER A 21 -5.59 -12.20 -9.26
N ALA A 22 -4.98 -12.28 -10.45
CA ALA A 22 -3.91 -13.22 -10.75
C ALA A 22 -2.50 -12.65 -10.49
N ARG A 23 -2.40 -11.47 -9.88
CA ARG A 23 -1.15 -10.74 -9.70
C ARG A 23 -0.55 -10.99 -8.33
N ARG A 24 0.78 -10.92 -8.25
CA ARG A 24 1.53 -10.93 -6.98
C ARG A 24 1.23 -9.66 -6.19
N ALA A 25 1.48 -9.67 -4.87
CA ALA A 25 1.12 -8.58 -3.97
C ALA A 25 1.63 -7.20 -4.43
N GLN A 26 2.89 -7.10 -4.88
CA GLN A 26 3.48 -5.82 -5.32
C GLN A 26 2.85 -5.28 -6.61
N GLU A 27 2.67 -6.14 -7.62
CA GLU A 27 1.98 -5.78 -8.87
C GLU A 27 0.52 -5.39 -8.60
N ARG A 28 -0.15 -6.12 -7.70
CA ARG A 28 -1.50 -5.84 -7.25
C ARG A 28 -1.61 -4.46 -6.61
N ALA A 29 -0.70 -4.11 -5.69
CA ALA A 29 -0.69 -2.80 -5.05
C ALA A 29 -0.57 -1.65 -6.08
N ALA A 30 0.28 -1.83 -7.10
CA ALA A 30 0.40 -0.87 -8.19
C ALA A 30 -0.88 -0.75 -9.05
N ILE A 31 -1.56 -1.87 -9.33
CA ILE A 31 -2.84 -1.87 -10.05
C ILE A 31 -3.93 -1.16 -9.24
N LEU A 32 -4.02 -1.43 -7.93
CA LEU A 32 -4.95 -0.75 -7.03
C LEU A 32 -4.73 0.75 -7.03
N ALA A 33 -3.47 1.20 -6.85
CA ALA A 33 -3.15 2.62 -6.87
C ALA A 33 -3.49 3.25 -8.23
N GLY A 34 -3.12 2.58 -9.33
CA GLY A 34 -3.38 3.03 -10.70
C GLY A 34 -4.88 3.19 -11.03
N ALA A 35 -5.78 2.53 -10.29
CA ALA A 35 -7.23 2.71 -10.46
C ALA A 35 -7.71 4.12 -10.10
N PHE A 36 -7.01 4.79 -9.19
CA PHE A 36 -7.34 6.13 -8.70
C PHE A 36 -6.58 7.24 -9.45
N VAL A 37 -5.64 6.87 -10.31
CA VAL A 37 -4.74 7.79 -11.00
C VAL A 37 -5.24 8.04 -12.42
N PRO A 38 -5.36 9.31 -12.86
CA PRO A 38 -5.70 9.65 -14.24
C PRO A 38 -4.74 9.01 -15.26
N ASP A 39 -5.23 8.69 -16.46
CA ASP A 39 -4.41 8.02 -17.49
C ASP A 39 -3.14 8.80 -17.87
N SER A 40 -3.15 10.13 -17.78
CA SER A 40 -1.98 10.98 -18.03
C SER A 40 -0.87 10.82 -16.99
N LEU A 41 -1.20 10.37 -15.77
CA LEU A 41 -0.27 10.19 -14.67
C LEU A 41 0.15 8.72 -14.47
N LYS A 42 -0.60 7.75 -14.99
CA LYS A 42 -0.26 6.32 -14.87
C LYS A 42 1.19 5.98 -15.28
N PRO A 43 1.77 6.58 -16.35
CA PRO A 43 3.16 6.31 -16.71
C PRO A 43 4.19 6.69 -15.64
N THR A 44 3.87 7.61 -14.72
CA THR A 44 4.78 8.04 -13.65
C THR A 44 4.65 7.20 -12.38
N LEU A 45 3.61 6.35 -12.27
CA LEU A 45 3.36 5.53 -11.10
C LEU A 45 4.56 4.64 -10.69
N PRO A 46 5.29 3.97 -11.61
CA PRO A 46 6.49 3.22 -11.25
C PRO A 46 7.56 4.06 -10.56
N ASP A 47 7.57 5.37 -10.82
CA ASP A 47 8.53 6.32 -10.25
C ASP A 47 8.14 6.85 -8.87
N TRP A 48 6.92 6.59 -8.40
CA TRP A 48 6.47 7.04 -7.09
C TRP A 48 7.14 6.23 -5.98
N THR A 49 7.32 6.84 -4.82
CA THR A 49 7.74 6.16 -3.60
C THR A 49 6.68 5.15 -3.18
N VAL A 50 7.11 4.06 -2.56
CA VAL A 50 6.21 3.06 -1.99
C VAL A 50 5.32 3.69 -0.92
N ALA A 51 5.88 4.56 -0.07
CA ALA A 51 5.12 5.29 0.92
C ALA A 51 4.08 6.24 0.29
N GLY A 52 4.41 6.92 -0.82
CA GLY A 52 3.45 7.75 -1.56
C GLY A 52 2.30 6.94 -2.17
N ARG A 53 2.60 5.75 -2.71
CA ARG A 53 1.58 4.79 -3.16
C ARG A 53 0.65 4.39 -2.01
N ASP A 54 1.21 4.06 -0.85
CA ASP A 54 0.45 3.57 0.30
C ASP A 54 -0.36 4.70 0.95
N HIS A 55 0.17 5.93 0.97
CA HIS A 55 -0.57 7.13 1.34
C HIS A 55 -1.78 7.36 0.41
N LEU A 56 -1.62 7.23 -0.91
CA LEU A 56 -2.75 7.25 -1.85
C LEU A 56 -3.77 6.15 -1.52
N LEU A 57 -3.31 4.92 -1.28
CA LEU A 57 -4.21 3.80 -0.99
C LEU A 57 -4.96 3.98 0.32
N MET A 58 -4.36 4.60 1.33
CA MET A 58 -5.03 4.98 2.58
C MET A 58 -6.15 6.01 2.30
N LEU A 59 -5.84 7.10 1.60
CA LEU A 59 -6.83 8.11 1.24
C LEU A 59 -7.97 7.52 0.38
N ALA A 60 -7.62 6.63 -0.55
CA ALA A 60 -8.57 5.93 -1.40
C ALA A 60 -9.45 4.98 -0.60
N TYR A 61 -8.88 4.25 0.37
CA TYR A 61 -9.61 3.38 1.28
C TYR A 61 -10.64 4.18 2.06
N GLN A 62 -10.22 5.30 2.65
CA GLN A 62 -11.10 6.16 3.44
C GLN A 62 -12.31 6.63 2.62
N ARG A 63 -12.10 7.00 1.36
CA ARG A 63 -13.18 7.42 0.44
C ARG A 63 -14.07 6.27 -0.03
N GLN A 64 -13.51 5.08 -0.20
CA GLN A 64 -14.22 3.93 -0.77
C GLN A 64 -15.01 3.14 0.29
N PHE A 65 -14.43 2.97 1.47
CA PHE A 65 -14.93 2.07 2.52
C PHE A 65 -15.21 2.77 3.85
N GLY A 66 -14.71 4.00 4.03
CA GLY A 66 -14.81 4.76 5.28
C GLY A 66 -13.53 4.70 6.11
N ASP A 67 -13.56 5.37 7.26
CA ASP A 67 -12.36 5.62 8.08
C ASP A 67 -11.95 4.43 8.96
N ALA A 68 -12.89 3.58 9.37
CA ALA A 68 -12.62 2.48 10.28
C ALA A 68 -11.92 1.31 9.57
N ILE A 69 -10.88 0.77 10.21
CA ILE A 69 -10.20 -0.46 9.82
C ILE A 69 -10.30 -1.47 10.96
N GLU A 70 -10.76 -2.66 10.62
CA GLU A 70 -10.70 -3.84 11.47
C GLU A 70 -9.93 -4.93 10.75
N VAL A 71 -8.90 -5.46 11.40
CA VAL A 71 -8.06 -6.54 10.87
C VAL A 71 -7.80 -7.59 11.95
N GLU A 72 -7.61 -8.83 11.51
CA GLU A 72 -7.17 -9.92 12.38
C GLU A 72 -5.65 -10.06 12.26
N ALA A 73 -4.96 -10.15 13.39
CA ALA A 73 -3.55 -10.46 13.48
C ALA A 73 -3.31 -11.63 14.45
N LYS A 74 -2.16 -12.29 14.36
CA LYS A 74 -1.78 -13.39 15.27
C LYS A 74 -0.70 -12.94 16.24
N CYS A 75 -0.85 -13.27 17.51
CA CYS A 75 0.19 -13.08 18.52
C CYS A 75 1.45 -13.87 18.13
N GLY A 76 2.63 -13.23 18.18
CA GLY A 76 3.90 -13.89 17.91
C GLY A 76 4.32 -14.92 18.97
N GLU A 77 3.80 -14.80 20.20
CA GLU A 77 4.17 -15.66 21.34
C GLU A 77 3.29 -16.92 21.43
N CYS A 78 1.96 -16.77 21.49
CA CYS A 78 1.04 -17.90 21.67
C CYS A 78 0.26 -18.29 20.41
N GLY A 79 0.31 -17.47 19.34
CA GLY A 79 -0.41 -17.72 18.09
C GLY A 79 -1.90 -17.39 18.13
N GLU A 80 -2.43 -16.90 19.26
CA GLU A 80 -3.83 -16.50 19.40
C GLU A 80 -4.18 -15.36 18.43
N LYS A 81 -5.42 -15.37 17.94
CA LYS A 81 -5.91 -14.35 17.00
C LYS A 81 -6.42 -13.15 17.79
N THR A 82 -5.90 -11.98 17.45
CA THR A 82 -6.30 -10.70 18.02
C THR A 82 -6.96 -9.86 16.94
N GLN A 83 -8.11 -9.26 17.27
CA GLN A 83 -8.72 -8.23 16.43
C GLN A 83 -8.12 -6.87 16.76
N LEU A 84 -7.65 -6.16 15.75
CA LEU A 84 -7.15 -4.80 15.84
C LEU A 84 -8.14 -3.86 15.19
N SER A 85 -8.45 -2.76 15.89
CA SER A 85 -9.34 -1.71 15.42
C SER A 85 -8.64 -0.36 15.54
N PHE A 86 -8.57 0.37 14.44
CA PHE A 86 -7.99 1.71 14.32
C PHE A 86 -8.63 2.43 13.14
N THR A 87 -8.23 3.67 12.88
CA THR A 87 -8.74 4.42 11.73
C THR A 87 -7.67 4.83 10.74
N VAL A 88 -8.06 5.04 9.49
CA VAL A 88 -7.18 5.55 8.44
C VAL A 88 -6.63 6.91 8.85
N SER A 89 -7.47 7.81 9.37
CA SER A 89 -7.04 9.11 9.89
C SER A 89 -5.97 9.02 10.98
N GLN A 90 -6.03 8.01 11.87
CA GLN A 90 -4.99 7.82 12.88
C GLN A 90 -3.64 7.48 12.24
N VAL A 91 -3.62 6.62 11.21
CA VAL A 91 -2.39 6.25 10.53
C VAL A 91 -1.89 7.40 9.65
N LEU A 92 -2.76 8.05 8.88
CA LEU A 92 -2.39 9.24 8.10
C LEU A 92 -1.84 10.37 8.97
N GLY A 93 -2.30 10.47 10.22
CA GLY A 93 -1.79 11.43 11.20
C GLY A 93 -0.33 11.22 11.59
N THR A 94 0.29 10.09 11.24
CA THR A 94 1.73 9.84 11.46
C THR A 94 2.59 10.18 10.26
N ALA A 95 2.02 10.57 9.12
CA ALA A 95 2.77 10.85 7.90
C ALA A 95 3.80 11.97 8.08
N SER A 96 4.85 11.95 7.27
CA SER A 96 5.81 13.07 7.22
C SER A 96 5.10 14.40 6.92
N PRO A 97 5.70 15.55 7.27
CA PRO A 97 5.19 16.86 6.86
C PRO A 97 5.01 16.99 5.34
N GLU A 98 5.85 16.33 4.55
CA GLU A 98 5.80 16.32 3.09
C GLU A 98 4.54 15.62 2.57
N LEU A 99 4.27 14.38 3.03
CA LEU A 99 3.07 13.65 2.63
C LEU A 99 1.79 14.25 3.23
N SER A 100 1.85 14.73 4.47
CA SER A 100 0.72 15.41 5.12
C SER A 100 0.26 16.64 4.31
N LYS A 101 1.20 17.41 3.74
CA LYS A 101 0.90 18.58 2.89
C LYS A 101 0.44 18.20 1.49
N ALA A 102 0.67 16.97 1.04
CA ALA A 102 0.28 16.53 -0.29
C ALA A 102 -1.26 16.47 -0.45
N TRP A 103 -2.00 16.34 0.65
CA TRP A 103 -3.45 16.16 0.65
C TRP A 103 -4.22 17.39 1.13
N ASP A 104 -5.10 17.90 0.28
CA ASP A 104 -6.14 18.87 0.63
C ASP A 104 -7.48 18.15 0.79
N GLU A 105 -7.87 17.94 2.05
CA GLU A 105 -9.11 17.26 2.41
C GLU A 105 -10.36 17.99 1.90
N VAL A 106 -10.35 19.33 1.91
CA VAL A 106 -11.51 20.16 1.56
C VAL A 106 -11.85 20.01 0.07
N HIS A 107 -10.83 20.03 -0.78
CA HIS A 107 -11.00 19.97 -2.23
C HIS A 107 -10.80 18.56 -2.80
N ALA A 108 -10.51 17.58 -1.95
CA ALA A 108 -10.13 16.24 -2.36
C ALA A 108 -8.92 16.22 -3.31
N LEU A 109 -8.01 17.18 -3.17
CA LEU A 109 -6.92 17.42 -4.11
C LEU A 109 -5.63 16.81 -3.57
N LEU A 110 -4.96 16.02 -4.39
CA LEU A 110 -3.70 15.37 -4.08
C LEU A 110 -2.59 15.89 -4.98
N ASP A 111 -1.53 16.43 -4.42
CA ASP A 111 -0.31 16.75 -5.15
C ASP A 111 0.62 15.54 -5.22
N THR A 112 0.68 14.91 -6.39
CA THR A 112 1.47 13.70 -6.61
C THR A 112 2.97 13.98 -6.75
N ASP A 113 3.42 15.24 -6.83
CA ASP A 113 4.87 15.52 -6.87
C ASP A 113 5.54 15.15 -5.54
N ALA A 114 4.78 15.21 -4.43
CA ALA A 114 5.22 14.75 -3.12
C ALA A 114 5.51 13.23 -3.08
N TYR A 115 5.05 12.48 -4.08
CA TYR A 115 5.31 11.04 -4.17
C TYR A 115 6.56 10.71 -4.98
N LEU A 116 7.21 11.69 -5.61
CA LEU A 116 8.47 11.43 -6.31
C LEU A 116 9.62 11.34 -5.29
N PRO A 117 10.56 10.40 -5.46
CA PRO A 117 11.67 10.27 -4.54
C PRO A 117 12.63 11.45 -4.67
N VAL A 118 13.13 11.90 -3.53
CA VAL A 118 14.22 12.88 -3.44
C VAL A 118 15.38 12.21 -2.72
N TYR A 119 16.59 12.50 -3.18
CA TYR A 119 17.80 12.07 -2.48
C TYR A 119 18.16 13.07 -1.38
N HIS A 120 18.49 12.55 -0.21
CA HIS A 120 18.93 13.31 0.95
C HIS A 120 20.27 12.78 1.46
N ASP A 121 21.08 13.66 2.04
CA ASP A 121 22.37 13.28 2.61
C ASP A 121 22.18 12.49 3.91
N VAL A 122 22.84 11.33 3.98
CA VAL A 122 22.83 10.43 5.13
C VAL A 122 24.24 9.86 5.35
N ILE A 123 24.48 9.31 6.54
CA ILE A 123 25.75 8.65 6.86
C ILE A 123 25.44 7.21 7.23
N PHE A 124 25.88 6.28 6.37
CA PHE A 124 25.80 4.84 6.65
C PHE A 124 27.18 4.29 6.94
N GLU A 125 27.35 3.56 8.03
CA GLU A 125 28.66 3.00 8.43
C GLU A 125 29.82 4.02 8.46
N GLY A 126 29.50 5.28 8.79
CA GLY A 126 30.47 6.39 8.80
C GLY A 126 30.82 6.96 7.41
N ILE A 127 30.12 6.53 6.36
CA ILE A 127 30.33 6.94 4.97
C ILE A 127 29.20 7.89 4.55
N PRO A 128 29.50 9.16 4.22
CA PRO A 128 28.51 10.06 3.66
C PRO A 128 28.04 9.55 2.30
N CYS A 129 26.73 9.48 2.11
CA CYS A 129 26.09 9.10 0.86
C CYS A 129 24.72 9.77 0.73
N ARG A 130 24.15 9.69 -0.46
CA ARG A 130 22.79 10.12 -0.73
C ARG A 130 21.85 8.92 -0.79
N PHE A 131 20.70 9.07 -0.14
CA PHE A 131 19.67 8.05 0.00
C PHE A 131 18.30 8.59 -0.39
N ARG A 132 17.44 7.75 -0.97
CA ARG A 132 16.04 8.04 -1.24
C ARG A 132 15.14 6.90 -0.77
N LEU A 133 13.88 7.20 -0.48
CA LEU A 133 12.87 6.16 -0.27
C LEU A 133 12.72 5.25 -1.51
N PRO A 134 12.37 3.97 -1.32
CA PRO A 134 12.17 3.03 -2.42
C PRO A 134 11.00 3.44 -3.30
N ARG A 135 11.14 3.24 -4.60
CA ARG A 135 10.08 3.42 -5.59
C ARG A 135 9.29 2.13 -5.80
N ILE A 136 8.09 2.24 -6.37
CA ILE A 136 7.32 1.07 -6.82
C ILE A 136 8.17 0.20 -7.77
N ALA A 137 8.90 0.81 -8.72
CA ALA A 137 9.77 0.10 -9.65
C ALA A 137 10.92 -0.66 -8.96
N ASP A 138 11.38 -0.19 -7.80
CA ASP A 138 12.46 -0.85 -7.07
C ASP A 138 12.01 -2.21 -6.52
N LEU A 139 10.80 -2.27 -5.95
CA LEU A 139 10.24 -3.49 -5.35
C LEU A 139 9.87 -4.57 -6.37
N ASN A 140 9.41 -4.18 -7.56
CA ASN A 140 9.05 -5.13 -8.63
C ASN A 140 10.25 -5.94 -9.13
N MET A 141 11.47 -5.46 -8.86
CA MET A 141 12.71 -6.05 -9.34
C MET A 141 13.49 -6.77 -8.23
N LEU A 142 12.92 -6.89 -7.01
CA LEU A 142 13.51 -7.65 -5.91
C LEU A 142 13.05 -9.10 -6.00
N GLU A 143 14.01 -9.99 -6.25
CA GLU A 143 13.78 -11.43 -6.14
C GLU A 143 14.16 -11.88 -4.73
N ASN A 144 13.33 -12.76 -4.15
CA ASN A 144 13.60 -13.34 -2.85
C ASN A 144 14.82 -14.27 -2.97
N SER A 145 16.00 -13.73 -2.68
CA SER A 145 17.31 -14.35 -2.86
C SER A 145 18.26 -13.88 -1.77
N GLU A 146 19.36 -14.60 -1.56
CA GLU A 146 20.41 -14.21 -0.60
C GLU A 146 20.99 -12.81 -0.89
N ALA A 147 20.86 -12.32 -2.13
CA ALA A 147 21.31 -11.00 -2.55
C ALA A 147 20.27 -9.88 -2.36
N MET A 148 19.11 -10.14 -1.73
CA MET A 148 18.04 -9.15 -1.58
C MET A 148 18.52 -7.86 -0.91
N LEU A 149 19.23 -7.95 0.23
CA LEU A 149 19.70 -6.77 0.98
C LEU A 149 20.62 -5.91 0.11
N PHE A 150 21.51 -6.56 -0.65
CA PHE A 150 22.41 -5.91 -1.58
C PHE A 150 21.65 -5.20 -2.71
N GLN A 151 20.70 -5.91 -3.33
CA GLN A 151 19.87 -5.39 -4.42
C GLN A 151 18.99 -4.21 -3.97
N PHE A 152 18.51 -4.26 -2.73
CA PHE A 152 17.73 -3.18 -2.13
C PHE A 152 18.61 -1.95 -1.91
N ALA A 153 19.73 -2.10 -1.21
CA ALA A 153 20.69 -1.02 -0.96
C ALA A 153 21.15 -0.35 -2.26
N GLN A 154 21.44 -1.13 -3.31
CA GLN A 154 21.83 -0.62 -4.63
C GLN A 154 20.79 0.29 -5.28
N ARG A 155 19.50 0.11 -4.96
CA ARG A 155 18.40 0.87 -5.55
C ARG A 155 18.13 2.17 -4.80
N VAL A 156 18.26 2.15 -3.47
CA VAL A 156 17.89 3.26 -2.59
C VAL A 156 19.05 4.21 -2.28
N ILE A 157 20.28 3.72 -2.35
CA ILE A 157 21.50 4.55 -2.29
C ILE A 157 21.80 5.09 -3.70
N GLU A 158 22.25 6.34 -3.79
CA GLU A 158 22.60 6.94 -5.07
C GLU A 158 23.64 6.10 -5.83
N PRO A 159 23.48 5.87 -7.15
CA PRO A 159 24.37 5.01 -7.93
C PRO A 159 25.85 5.38 -7.84
N GLU A 160 26.17 6.66 -7.64
CA GLU A 160 27.55 7.16 -7.49
C GLU A 160 28.17 6.80 -6.13
N ASP A 161 27.35 6.67 -5.09
CA ASP A 161 27.79 6.39 -3.72
C ASP A 161 27.85 4.90 -3.39
N PHE A 162 26.95 4.11 -3.97
CA PHE A 162 26.83 2.69 -3.68
C PHE A 162 28.15 1.88 -3.85
N PRO A 163 28.98 2.10 -4.89
CA PRO A 163 30.27 1.40 -5.01
C PRO A 163 31.25 1.65 -3.86
N ARG A 164 31.21 2.85 -3.25
CA ARG A 164 32.06 3.20 -2.11
C ARG A 164 31.62 2.43 -0.87
N ILE A 165 30.32 2.40 -0.58
CA ILE A 165 29.74 1.63 0.54
C ILE A 165 30.02 0.14 0.35
N ARG A 166 29.76 -0.39 -0.86
CA ARG A 166 30.02 -1.80 -1.17
C ARG A 166 31.47 -2.20 -0.89
N SER A 167 32.44 -1.40 -1.34
CA SER A 167 33.86 -1.67 -1.13
C SER A 167 34.21 -1.64 0.36
N ALA A 168 33.72 -0.64 1.09
CA ALA A 168 33.98 -0.52 2.52
C ALA A 168 33.39 -1.67 3.36
N LEU A 169 32.20 -2.18 3.00
CA LEU A 169 31.60 -3.35 3.67
C LEU A 169 32.37 -4.65 3.37
N ALA A 170 32.93 -4.79 2.16
CA ALA A 170 33.70 -5.96 1.76
C ALA A 170 35.05 -6.07 2.50
N GLU A 171 35.58 -4.95 3.00
CA GLU A 171 36.83 -4.91 3.79
C GLU A 171 36.63 -5.26 5.27
N LYS A 172 35.38 -5.36 5.76
CA LYS A 172 35.07 -5.73 7.15
C LYS A 172 35.37 -7.21 7.40
N GLU A 173 35.79 -7.54 8.63
CA GLU A 173 36.06 -8.93 9.05
C GLU A 173 34.88 -9.87 8.79
N ASN A 174 33.66 -9.39 9.01
CA ASN A 174 32.43 -10.11 8.71
C ASN A 174 31.52 -9.28 7.79
N ALA A 175 31.67 -9.48 6.47
CA ALA A 175 30.88 -8.77 5.47
C ALA A 175 29.36 -9.02 5.61
N GLN A 176 28.95 -10.24 5.98
CA GLN A 176 27.53 -10.58 6.10
C GLN A 176 26.84 -9.79 7.22
N GLU A 177 27.50 -9.69 8.37
CA GLU A 177 27.02 -8.90 9.50
C GLU A 177 27.02 -7.39 9.20
N ALA A 178 28.05 -6.90 8.49
CA ALA A 178 28.11 -5.51 8.08
C ALA A 178 26.95 -5.13 7.10
N TRP A 179 26.60 -6.03 6.17
CA TRP A 179 25.42 -5.84 5.31
C TRP A 179 24.11 -5.83 6.09
N LYS A 180 23.99 -6.67 7.12
CA LYS A 180 22.81 -6.68 8.00
C LYS A 180 22.69 -5.36 8.76
N MET A 181 23.78 -4.87 9.34
CA MET A 181 23.81 -3.57 10.04
C MET A 181 23.45 -2.40 9.12
N LEU A 182 23.97 -2.39 7.89
CA LEU A 182 23.57 -1.39 6.89
C LEU A 182 22.07 -1.45 6.60
N PHE A 183 21.51 -2.66 6.45
CA PHE A 183 20.09 -2.81 6.20
C PHE A 183 19.24 -2.27 7.35
N ASP A 184 19.61 -2.58 8.60
CA ASP A 184 18.94 -2.05 9.79
C ASP A 184 19.02 -0.50 9.83
N GLN A 185 20.15 0.09 9.44
CA GLN A 185 20.30 1.56 9.30
C GLN A 185 19.42 2.13 8.19
N ILE A 186 19.33 1.46 7.03
CA ILE A 186 18.46 1.88 5.93
C ILE A 186 16.99 1.83 6.35
N GLU A 187 16.57 0.75 7.03
CA GLU A 187 15.21 0.59 7.53
C GLU A 187 14.85 1.70 8.52
N GLN A 188 15.74 2.00 9.47
CA GLN A 188 15.55 3.12 10.40
C GLN A 188 15.49 4.46 9.66
N GLN A 189 16.37 4.69 8.68
CA GLN A 189 16.37 5.92 7.90
C GLN A 189 15.08 6.08 7.08
N MET A 190 14.52 4.99 6.56
CA MET A 190 13.21 5.01 5.88
C MET A 190 12.09 5.45 6.82
N LEU A 191 12.06 4.88 8.03
CA LEU A 191 11.10 5.21 9.08
C LEU A 191 11.22 6.67 9.54
N ASP A 192 12.45 7.15 9.72
CA ASP A 192 12.72 8.53 10.14
C ASP A 192 12.33 9.54 9.05
N SER A 193 12.53 9.18 7.77
CA SER A 193 12.15 10.02 6.63
C SER A 193 10.65 10.01 6.37
N GLU A 194 10.00 8.85 6.45
CA GLU A 194 8.56 8.71 6.24
C GLU A 194 7.99 7.59 7.12
N PRO A 195 7.29 7.93 8.21
CA PRO A 195 6.73 6.94 9.14
C PRO A 195 5.70 6.01 8.50
N LEU A 196 5.05 6.40 7.39
CA LEU A 196 4.15 5.53 6.63
C LEU A 196 4.89 4.42 5.85
N SER A 197 6.21 4.44 5.77
CA SER A 197 6.98 3.40 5.09
C SER A 197 6.77 2.02 5.71
N ILE A 198 6.61 1.96 7.05
CA ILE A 198 6.33 0.72 7.80
C ILE A 198 5.34 1.06 8.91
N VAL A 199 4.05 0.82 8.65
CA VAL A 199 3.00 1.05 9.65
C VAL A 199 3.00 -0.11 10.65
N SER A 200 3.31 0.20 11.91
CA SER A 200 3.36 -0.80 12.98
C SER A 200 2.31 -0.50 14.05
N LEU A 201 1.55 -1.52 14.43
CA LEU A 201 0.45 -1.45 15.39
C LEU A 201 0.81 -2.28 16.63
N ASN A 202 0.76 -1.64 17.80
CA ASN A 202 0.97 -2.32 19.07
C ASN A 202 -0.36 -2.81 19.63
N SER A 203 -0.37 -4.04 20.13
CA SER A 203 -1.51 -4.58 20.89
C SER A 203 -1.05 -5.54 21.96
N ALA A 204 -1.76 -5.57 23.10
CA ALA A 204 -1.58 -6.62 24.09
C ALA A 204 -2.40 -7.84 23.69
N CYS A 205 -1.79 -9.02 23.68
CA CYS A 205 -2.50 -10.27 23.43
C CYS A 205 -3.53 -10.52 24.57
N PRO A 206 -4.81 -10.79 24.24
CA PRO A 206 -5.83 -11.03 25.27
C PRO A 206 -5.63 -12.32 26.06
N ASP A 207 -4.86 -13.28 25.52
CA ASP A 207 -4.60 -14.58 26.15
C ASP A 207 -3.34 -14.56 27.03
N CYS A 208 -2.18 -14.22 26.45
CA CYS A 208 -0.90 -14.26 27.19
C CYS A 208 -0.46 -12.93 27.78
N GLY A 209 -1.11 -11.81 27.43
CA GLY A 209 -0.77 -10.46 27.91
C GLY A 209 0.50 -9.86 27.29
N ALA A 210 1.19 -10.56 26.40
CA ALA A 210 2.38 -10.04 25.74
C ALA A 210 2.04 -8.87 24.81
N GLU A 211 2.89 -7.84 24.78
CA GLU A 211 2.81 -6.79 23.76
C GLU A 211 3.37 -7.32 22.44
N THR A 212 2.54 -7.28 21.40
CA THR A 212 2.92 -7.71 20.05
C THR A 212 2.81 -6.56 19.06
N LEU A 213 3.85 -6.45 18.23
CA LEU A 213 3.93 -5.52 17.12
C LEU A 213 3.39 -6.21 15.85
N HIS A 214 2.45 -5.55 15.17
CA HIS A 214 1.87 -6.02 13.93
C HIS A 214 2.13 -5.03 12.80
N GLN A 215 2.66 -5.50 11.69
CA GLN A 215 2.80 -4.67 10.49
C GLN A 215 1.48 -4.61 9.73
N PHE A 216 1.05 -3.40 9.39
CA PHE A 216 -0.16 -3.16 8.60
C PHE A 216 0.19 -2.84 7.15
N ASP A 217 -0.41 -3.59 6.21
CA ASP A 217 -0.27 -3.39 4.77
C ASP A 217 -1.61 -2.93 4.20
N ILE A 218 -1.69 -1.65 3.83
CA ILE A 218 -2.90 -1.05 3.25
C ILE A 218 -3.28 -1.67 1.90
N ALA A 219 -2.32 -2.09 1.07
CA ALA A 219 -2.64 -2.69 -0.22
C ALA A 219 -3.32 -4.05 -0.05
N ASN A 220 -2.86 -4.86 0.91
CA ASN A 220 -3.51 -6.12 1.26
C ASN A 220 -4.90 -5.90 1.87
N GLN A 221 -5.04 -4.94 2.79
CA GLN A 221 -6.34 -4.63 3.38
C GLN A 221 -7.33 -4.10 2.35
N PHE A 222 -6.89 -3.17 1.48
CA PHE A 222 -7.70 -2.64 0.39
C PHE A 222 -8.16 -3.78 -0.53
N TRP A 223 -7.24 -4.67 -0.92
CA TRP A 223 -7.56 -5.83 -1.76
C TRP A 223 -8.63 -6.72 -1.13
N ALA A 224 -8.52 -7.02 0.17
CA ALA A 224 -9.48 -7.85 0.87
C ALA A 224 -10.89 -7.23 0.85
N GLN A 225 -10.99 -5.93 1.15
CA GLN A 225 -12.27 -5.20 1.12
C GLN A 225 -12.86 -5.10 -0.31
N LEU A 226 -12.02 -4.77 -1.30
CA LEU A 226 -12.44 -4.70 -2.70
C LEU A 226 -12.96 -6.06 -3.18
N SER A 227 -12.24 -7.14 -2.89
CA SER A 227 -12.62 -8.50 -3.30
C SER A 227 -13.96 -8.91 -2.70
N ALA A 228 -14.16 -8.65 -1.41
CA ALA A 228 -15.42 -8.95 -0.73
C ALA A 228 -16.59 -8.11 -1.28
N SER A 229 -16.34 -6.87 -1.71
CA SER A 229 -17.34 -6.02 -2.38
C SER A 229 -17.70 -6.58 -3.76
N VAL A 230 -16.69 -6.90 -4.58
CA VAL A 230 -16.87 -7.41 -5.94
C VAL A 230 -17.57 -8.76 -5.95
N GLU A 231 -17.25 -9.67 -5.03
CA GLU A 231 -17.94 -10.97 -4.93
C GLU A 231 -19.45 -10.79 -4.72
N LYS A 232 -19.86 -9.88 -3.84
CA LYS A 232 -21.29 -9.55 -3.62
C LYS A 232 -21.92 -8.94 -4.87
N GLN A 233 -21.21 -8.04 -5.55
CA GLN A 233 -21.67 -7.41 -6.79
C GLN A 233 -21.89 -8.45 -7.90
N LEU A 234 -20.99 -9.44 -8.03
CA LEU A 234 -21.14 -10.50 -9.04
C LEU A 234 -22.33 -11.42 -8.74
N TRP A 235 -22.64 -11.66 -7.46
CA TRP A 235 -23.87 -12.34 -7.06
C TRP A 235 -25.13 -11.54 -7.42
N ASP A 236 -25.15 -10.23 -7.15
CA ASP A 236 -26.25 -9.35 -7.56
C ASP A 236 -26.44 -9.40 -9.09
N VAL A 237 -25.34 -9.32 -9.86
CA VAL A 237 -25.35 -9.41 -11.31
C VAL A 237 -25.92 -10.75 -11.77
N HIS A 238 -25.47 -11.86 -11.19
CA HIS A 238 -25.97 -13.18 -11.54
C HIS A 238 -27.49 -13.28 -11.36
N LEU A 239 -28.02 -12.85 -10.21
CA LEU A 239 -29.45 -12.91 -9.92
C LEU A 239 -30.27 -12.03 -10.88
N LEU A 240 -29.86 -10.77 -11.05
CA LEU A 240 -30.60 -9.80 -11.86
C LEU A 240 -30.52 -10.14 -13.36
N ALA A 241 -29.36 -10.54 -13.85
CA ALA A 241 -29.20 -10.95 -15.25
C ALA A 241 -30.01 -12.21 -15.56
N THR A 242 -30.05 -13.20 -14.65
CA THR A 242 -30.83 -14.42 -14.85
C THR A 242 -32.34 -14.14 -14.87
N ALA A 243 -32.84 -13.24 -14.02
CA ALA A 243 -34.27 -12.95 -13.92
C ALA A 243 -34.78 -11.98 -15.01
N TYR A 244 -33.98 -10.97 -15.38
CA TYR A 244 -34.43 -9.87 -16.24
C TYR A 244 -33.72 -9.79 -17.60
N GLY A 245 -32.61 -10.51 -17.80
CA GLY A 245 -31.82 -10.49 -19.03
C GLY A 245 -30.99 -9.21 -19.24
N TRP A 246 -30.82 -8.39 -18.20
CA TRP A 246 -30.02 -7.16 -18.27
C TRP A 246 -28.51 -7.47 -18.33
N SER A 247 -27.75 -6.57 -18.96
CA SER A 247 -26.30 -6.69 -19.02
C SER A 247 -25.65 -6.45 -17.65
N SER A 248 -24.49 -7.07 -17.40
CA SER A 248 -23.71 -6.84 -16.18
C SER A 248 -23.36 -5.36 -16.01
N GLN A 249 -22.98 -4.69 -17.10
CA GLN A 249 -22.63 -3.27 -17.12
C GLN A 249 -23.79 -2.38 -16.66
N ASP A 250 -25.00 -2.63 -17.17
CA ASP A 250 -26.20 -1.87 -16.79
C ASP A 250 -26.57 -2.11 -15.33
N ILE A 251 -26.46 -3.36 -14.86
CA ILE A 251 -26.72 -3.73 -13.47
C ILE A 251 -25.74 -3.01 -12.53
N LEU A 252 -24.45 -3.04 -12.82
CA LEU A 252 -23.41 -2.38 -12.02
C LEU A 252 -23.50 -0.84 -12.10
N ALA A 253 -24.04 -0.28 -13.17
CA ALA A 253 -24.34 1.14 -13.27
C ALA A 253 -25.54 1.59 -12.42
N MET A 254 -26.39 0.65 -11.96
CA MET A 254 -27.47 0.97 -11.01
C MET A 254 -26.91 1.24 -9.62
N SER A 255 -27.60 2.10 -8.85
CA SER A 255 -27.24 2.26 -7.43
C SER A 255 -27.46 0.95 -6.65
N PRO A 256 -26.66 0.71 -5.58
CA PRO A 256 -26.83 -0.48 -4.73
C PRO A 256 -28.22 -0.60 -4.11
N ALA A 257 -28.91 0.52 -3.86
CA ALA A 257 -30.29 0.52 -3.34
C ALA A 257 -31.29 0.00 -4.38
N ARG A 258 -31.13 0.40 -5.65
CA ARG A 258 -31.99 -0.04 -6.75
C ARG A 258 -31.81 -1.53 -7.04
N ARG A 259 -30.57 -2.02 -7.07
CA ARG A 259 -30.29 -3.47 -7.24
C ARG A 259 -30.97 -4.30 -6.15
N ARG A 260 -30.77 -3.93 -4.88
CA ARG A 260 -31.41 -4.61 -3.73
C ARG A 260 -32.93 -4.67 -3.84
N ARG A 261 -33.58 -3.60 -4.33
CA ARG A 261 -35.03 -3.59 -4.50
C ARG A 261 -35.51 -4.56 -5.58
N HIS A 262 -34.78 -4.66 -6.71
CA HIS A 262 -35.06 -5.65 -7.74
C HIS A 262 -34.82 -7.08 -7.23
N ILE A 263 -33.71 -7.32 -6.52
CA ILE A 263 -33.41 -8.64 -5.94
C ILE A 263 -34.51 -9.08 -4.95
N ALA A 264 -35.01 -8.17 -4.11
CA ALA A 264 -36.13 -8.48 -3.21
C ALA A 264 -37.38 -8.99 -3.96
N MET A 265 -37.69 -8.42 -5.13
CA MET A 265 -38.82 -8.88 -5.97
C MET A 265 -38.61 -10.23 -6.64
N ILE A 266 -37.35 -10.74 -6.68
CA ILE A 266 -37.04 -12.08 -7.21
C ILE A 266 -37.20 -13.14 -6.09
N ILE A 267 -36.88 -12.76 -4.84
CA ILE A 267 -36.84 -13.68 -3.69
C ILE A 267 -38.22 -13.80 -3.01
N GLU A 268 -39.07 -12.78 -3.12
CA GLU A 268 -40.49 -12.80 -2.72
C GLU A 268 -41.35 -13.64 -3.67
#